data_AF-A0A381YN09-F1
#
_entry.id   AF-A0A381YN09-F1
#
_cell.length_a   1.000
_cell.length_b   1.000
_cell.length_c   1.000
_cell.angle_alpha   90.00
_cell.angle_beta   90.00
_cell.angle_gamma   90.00
#
_symmetry.space_group_name_H-M   'P 1'
#
loop_
_entity.id
_entity.type
_entity.pdbx_description
1 polymer ?
#
loop_
_entity_poly.entity_id
_entity_poly.type
_entity_poly.pdbx_seq_one_letter_code
_entity_poly.pdbx_strand_id
1 'polypeptide(L)'
;MFSEITGDLSVCALRISFQVDNDESTTGNGQYLLESNGIDCDRYTIDPVPHDRSYFESQLKAVDGYFNDVSYGKFGIDLDLSSVYPIGGNESYSLSNTMNYYNPYNQDEIQDERITNLFYDAVSKAYEEDQIDFSSYDLVVVFHAGIGQDFSLPFLDPTPEDIPSTYVDNEMVLEHLGAPSITVGNHEISHGIILPESQNHLLFDIAETMFSDASEPCEYQFGLTGTFALMIGFAVGIPPLWNIETGESGIGVFGLMDQGSNNGRGISPSPPTAWTRIFAGWEYPSEVNFGS
;
A
#
# COMPACT_ATOMS: atom_id res chain seq x y z
N MET A 1 -10.79 -15.31 -10.52
CA MET A 1 -10.72 -14.56 -11.79
C MET A 1 -9.62 -13.55 -11.50
N PHE A 2 -8.46 -13.66 -12.13
CA PHE A 2 -7.38 -12.69 -11.86
C PHE A 2 -7.82 -11.37 -12.47
N SER A 3 -7.64 -10.25 -11.76
CA SER A 3 -7.71 -8.95 -12.40
C SER A 3 -6.82 -8.99 -13.64
N GLU A 4 -7.41 -8.82 -14.81
CA GLU A 4 -6.63 -8.68 -16.02
C GLU A 4 -5.86 -7.35 -15.92
N ILE A 5 -4.61 -7.32 -16.40
CA ILE A 5 -3.75 -6.12 -16.51
C ILE A 5 -4.34 -5.04 -17.46
N THR A 6 -5.57 -5.25 -17.91
CA THR A 6 -6.41 -4.40 -18.76
C THR A 6 -7.85 -4.49 -18.27
N GLY A 7 -8.63 -3.44 -18.46
CA GLY A 7 -9.99 -3.32 -17.94
C GLY A 7 -10.04 -2.55 -16.62
N ASP A 8 -11.14 -2.71 -15.90
CA ASP A 8 -11.41 -1.94 -14.69
C ASP A 8 -11.35 -2.88 -13.48
N LEU A 9 -10.35 -2.67 -12.62
CA LEU A 9 -10.09 -3.46 -11.42
C LEU A 9 -11.10 -3.09 -10.32
N SER A 10 -11.83 -4.07 -9.79
CA SER A 10 -12.69 -3.86 -8.61
C SER A 10 -11.93 -4.15 -7.31
N VAL A 11 -11.94 -3.19 -6.37
CA VAL A 11 -11.13 -3.24 -5.13
C VAL A 11 -12.01 -3.30 -3.89
N CYS A 12 -11.75 -4.30 -3.04
CA CYS A 12 -12.20 -4.33 -1.65
C CYS A 12 -11.11 -3.75 -0.76
N ALA A 13 -11.26 -2.50 -0.35
CA ALA A 13 -10.35 -1.84 0.58
C ALA A 13 -10.82 -2.06 2.02
N LEU A 14 -9.98 -2.63 2.87
CA LEU A 14 -10.24 -2.88 4.28
C LEU A 14 -9.40 -1.94 5.13
N ARG A 15 -10.03 -1.23 6.07
CA ARG A 15 -9.35 -0.43 7.09
C ARG A 15 -9.25 -1.22 8.37
N ILE A 16 -8.02 -1.49 8.82
CA ILE A 16 -7.77 -2.23 10.06
C ILE A 16 -7.05 -1.36 11.07
N SER A 17 -7.41 -1.57 12.34
CA SER A 17 -6.73 -1.01 13.49
C SER A 17 -6.24 -2.13 14.38
N PHE A 18 -5.27 -1.85 15.23
CA PHE A 18 -4.66 -2.81 16.12
C PHE A 18 -5.21 -2.69 17.55
N GLN A 19 -4.83 -3.64 18.41
CA GLN A 19 -5.01 -3.44 19.84
C GLN A 19 -4.27 -2.17 20.27
N VAL A 20 -4.93 -1.28 21.03
CA VAL A 20 -4.29 -0.05 21.52
C VAL A 20 -3.13 -0.37 22.45
N ASP A 21 -2.00 0.27 22.19
CA ASP A 21 -0.78 0.21 23.00
C ASP A 21 -0.10 1.60 23.07
N ASN A 22 1.10 1.66 23.63
CA ASN A 22 1.96 2.86 23.63
C ASN A 22 3.42 2.45 23.37
N ASP A 23 3.65 1.44 22.53
CA ASP A 23 4.98 0.94 22.21
C ASP A 23 5.69 1.94 21.28
N GLU A 24 6.76 2.56 21.79
CA GLU A 24 7.53 3.58 21.06
C GLU A 24 8.24 3.05 19.80
N SER A 25 8.28 1.73 19.61
CA SER A 25 8.84 1.07 18.43
C SER A 25 7.89 1.04 17.23
N THR A 26 6.67 1.57 17.38
CA THR A 26 5.68 1.77 16.31
C THR A 26 5.14 3.20 16.33
N THR A 27 4.68 3.69 15.18
CA THR A 27 4.10 5.02 15.04
C THR A 27 2.61 5.01 15.37
N GLY A 28 2.21 5.90 16.28
CA GLY A 28 0.83 6.00 16.76
C GLY A 28 0.54 5.01 17.89
N ASN A 29 -0.73 4.66 18.07
CA ASN A 29 -1.19 3.76 19.14
C ASN A 29 -2.03 2.59 18.61
N GLY A 30 -1.86 2.27 17.32
CA GLY A 30 -2.65 1.28 16.61
C GLY A 30 -4.04 1.74 16.14
N GLN A 31 -4.42 3.01 16.30
CA GLN A 31 -5.67 3.58 15.80
C GLN A 31 -5.42 4.62 14.69
N TYR A 32 -6.42 4.80 13.80
CA TYR A 32 -6.36 5.77 12.71
C TYR A 32 -6.26 7.21 13.19
N LEU A 33 -5.52 8.03 12.45
CA LEU A 33 -5.30 9.43 12.74
C LEU A 33 -6.45 10.31 12.21
N LEU A 34 -7.30 10.80 13.13
CA LEU A 34 -8.41 11.71 12.80
C LEU A 34 -8.03 13.19 12.88
N GLU A 35 -7.02 13.52 13.67
CA GLU A 35 -6.48 14.86 13.85
C GLU A 35 -4.95 14.79 13.84
N SER A 36 -4.28 15.80 13.30
CA SER A 36 -2.81 15.83 13.20
C SER A 36 -2.23 16.16 14.57
N ASN A 37 -1.26 15.37 15.01
CA ASN A 37 -0.58 15.53 16.30
C ASN A 37 0.91 15.86 16.16
N GLY A 38 1.43 15.92 14.93
CA GLY A 38 2.82 16.27 14.63
C GLY A 38 3.03 17.72 14.20
N ILE A 39 3.99 17.90 13.30
CA ILE A 39 4.48 19.19 12.82
C ILE A 39 3.52 19.77 11.77
N ASP A 40 2.99 20.97 12.02
CA ASP A 40 2.17 21.71 11.06
C ASP A 40 3.04 22.36 9.97
N CYS A 41 2.76 22.01 8.71
CA CYS A 41 3.45 22.54 7.53
C CYS A 41 2.72 23.69 6.83
N ASP A 42 1.68 24.24 7.46
CA ASP A 42 0.90 25.42 7.05
C ASP A 42 0.34 25.33 5.62
N ARG A 43 1.18 25.67 4.63
CA ARG A 43 0.77 25.96 3.25
C ARG A 43 0.46 24.72 2.45
N TYR A 44 1.05 23.59 2.79
CA TYR A 44 0.83 22.33 2.12
C TYR A 44 1.06 21.16 3.08
N THR A 45 0.11 20.24 3.11
CA THR A 45 0.18 19.00 3.85
C THR A 45 -0.13 17.87 2.88
N ILE A 46 0.78 16.91 2.75
CA ILE A 46 0.55 15.70 1.95
C ILE A 46 -0.26 14.72 2.78
N ASP A 47 -1.26 14.10 2.16
CA ASP A 47 -2.18 13.14 2.79
C ASP A 47 -2.74 13.62 4.15
N PRO A 48 -3.40 14.79 4.19
CA PRO A 48 -3.87 15.38 5.45
C PRO A 48 -4.97 14.53 6.10
N VAL A 49 -5.04 14.63 7.43
CA VAL A 49 -6.15 14.11 8.25
C VAL A 49 -7.49 14.80 7.92
N PRO A 50 -8.65 14.19 8.25
CA PRO A 50 -8.82 12.89 8.88
C PRO A 50 -8.55 11.72 7.92
N HIS A 51 -7.84 10.69 8.38
CA HIS A 51 -7.66 9.42 7.66
C HIS A 51 -8.90 8.53 7.82
N ASP A 52 -10.03 9.09 7.40
CA ASP A 52 -11.34 8.45 7.41
C ASP A 52 -11.59 7.66 6.11
N ARG A 53 -12.78 7.09 5.97
CA ARG A 53 -13.18 6.35 4.77
C ARG A 53 -13.03 7.18 3.49
N SER A 54 -13.38 8.47 3.53
CA SER A 54 -13.32 9.37 2.37
C SER A 54 -11.88 9.62 1.92
N TYR A 55 -10.93 9.62 2.85
CA TYR A 55 -9.50 9.68 2.54
C TYR A 55 -9.06 8.46 1.72
N PHE A 56 -9.41 7.24 2.12
CA PHE A 56 -9.05 6.03 1.36
C PHE A 56 -9.80 5.93 0.02
N GLU A 57 -11.04 6.38 -0.07
CA GLU A 57 -11.76 6.53 -1.35
C GLU A 57 -11.01 7.52 -2.28
N SER A 58 -10.43 8.58 -1.71
CA SER A 58 -9.60 9.54 -2.46
C SER A 58 -8.28 8.92 -2.93
N GLN A 59 -7.67 8.02 -2.15
CA GLN A 59 -6.48 7.27 -2.57
C GLN A 59 -6.78 6.33 -3.74
N LEU A 60 -7.90 5.59 -3.70
CA LEU A 60 -8.34 4.77 -4.84
C LEU A 60 -8.53 5.63 -6.09
N LYS A 61 -9.19 6.79 -5.95
CA LYS A 61 -9.38 7.73 -7.05
C LYS A 61 -8.08 8.30 -7.61
N ALA A 62 -7.09 8.57 -6.76
CA ALA A 62 -5.79 9.07 -7.19
C ALA A 62 -5.05 8.02 -8.04
N VAL A 63 -5.06 6.76 -7.60
CA VAL A 63 -4.41 5.66 -8.32
C VAL A 63 -5.17 5.27 -9.59
N ASP A 64 -6.51 5.33 -9.57
CA ASP A 64 -7.33 5.21 -10.78
C ASP A 64 -6.94 6.26 -11.83
N GLY A 65 -6.85 7.53 -11.42
CA GLY A 65 -6.44 8.63 -12.30
C GLY A 65 -5.04 8.42 -12.89
N TYR A 66 -4.11 7.91 -12.08
CA TYR A 66 -2.77 7.56 -12.54
C TYR A 66 -2.83 6.46 -13.61
N PHE A 67 -3.46 5.32 -13.33
CA PHE A 67 -3.49 4.19 -14.26
C PHE A 67 -4.27 4.51 -15.54
N ASN A 68 -5.38 5.25 -15.44
CA ASN A 68 -6.11 5.72 -16.62
C ASN A 68 -5.24 6.59 -17.54
N ASP A 69 -4.44 7.50 -16.99
CA ASP A 69 -3.54 8.35 -17.79
C ASP A 69 -2.43 7.52 -18.44
N VAL A 70 -1.69 6.73 -17.66
CA VAL A 70 -0.52 6.00 -18.17
C VAL A 70 -0.85 4.80 -19.06
N SER A 71 -2.08 4.28 -18.97
CA SER A 71 -2.59 3.19 -19.81
C SER A 71 -3.36 3.66 -21.04
N TYR A 72 -3.59 4.97 -21.19
CA TYR A 72 -4.48 5.55 -22.20
C TYR A 72 -5.93 5.04 -22.11
N GLY A 73 -6.45 4.91 -20.89
CA GLY A 73 -7.81 4.45 -20.59
C GLY A 73 -8.03 2.96 -20.83
N LYS A 74 -6.97 2.15 -20.80
CA LYS A 74 -7.05 0.69 -20.97
C LYS A 74 -7.01 -0.07 -19.66
N PHE A 75 -6.61 0.59 -18.58
CA PHE A 75 -6.55 0.04 -17.25
C PHE A 75 -6.83 1.13 -16.21
N GLY A 76 -7.63 0.80 -15.22
CA GLY A 76 -8.03 1.68 -14.12
C GLY A 76 -8.69 0.89 -13.00
N ILE A 77 -9.24 1.61 -12.02
CA ILE A 77 -10.02 1.03 -10.92
C ILE A 77 -11.49 1.35 -11.19
N ASP A 78 -12.37 0.34 -11.15
CA ASP A 78 -13.80 0.58 -11.16
C ASP A 78 -14.23 1.15 -9.80
N LEU A 79 -14.29 2.48 -9.69
CA LEU A 79 -14.65 3.15 -8.44
C LEU A 79 -16.11 2.90 -8.02
N ASP A 80 -17.00 2.53 -8.96
CA ASP A 80 -18.41 2.22 -8.65
C ASP A 80 -18.56 0.79 -8.09
N LEU A 81 -17.70 -0.14 -8.52
CA LEU A 81 -17.63 -1.52 -8.02
C LEU A 81 -16.58 -1.73 -6.93
N SER A 82 -15.84 -0.69 -6.55
CA SER A 82 -14.91 -0.72 -5.43
C SER A 82 -15.57 -0.20 -4.15
N SER A 83 -15.07 -0.60 -2.99
CA SER A 83 -15.61 -0.13 -1.71
C SER A 83 -14.54 -0.13 -0.62
N VAL A 84 -14.62 0.87 0.26
CA VAL A 84 -13.82 0.96 1.49
C VAL A 84 -14.68 0.52 2.67
N TYR A 85 -14.16 -0.43 3.43
CA TYR A 85 -14.80 -1.04 4.59
C TYR A 85 -14.00 -0.80 5.88
N PRO A 86 -14.66 -0.70 7.05
CA PRO A 86 -16.12 -0.70 7.25
C PRO A 86 -16.80 0.50 6.57
N ILE A 87 -18.12 0.39 6.37
CA ILE A 87 -18.91 1.45 5.69
C ILE A 87 -18.97 2.74 6.53
N GLY A 88 -18.78 2.65 7.86
CA GLY A 88 -18.71 3.81 8.74
C GLY A 88 -17.51 4.71 8.46
N GLY A 89 -17.72 6.03 8.52
CA GLY A 89 -16.70 7.02 8.14
C GLY A 89 -15.39 6.90 8.92
N ASN A 90 -15.47 6.80 10.25
CA ASN A 90 -14.28 6.75 11.13
C ASN A 90 -14.03 5.34 11.69
N GLU A 91 -14.73 4.32 11.18
CA GLU A 91 -14.67 2.96 11.70
C GLU A 91 -13.54 2.17 11.04
N SER A 92 -13.04 1.16 11.76
CA SER A 92 -12.04 0.20 11.31
C SER A 92 -12.29 -1.15 11.96
N TYR A 93 -11.82 -2.22 11.32
CA TYR A 93 -11.83 -3.55 11.93
C TYR A 93 -10.69 -3.66 12.94
N SER A 94 -11.02 -3.79 14.22
CA SER A 94 -10.01 -3.92 15.27
C SER A 94 -9.48 -5.35 15.36
N LEU A 95 -8.20 -5.52 15.05
CA LEU A 95 -7.47 -6.76 15.26
C LEU A 95 -7.15 -6.98 16.74
N SER A 96 -6.88 -8.23 17.10
CA SER A 96 -6.64 -8.62 18.50
C SER A 96 -5.20 -8.43 18.96
N ASN A 97 -4.25 -8.27 18.04
CA ASN A 97 -2.84 -8.06 18.37
C ASN A 97 -2.46 -6.58 18.16
N THR A 98 -1.36 -6.17 18.80
CA THR A 98 -0.68 -4.89 18.59
C THR A 98 0.03 -4.85 17.24
N MET A 99 0.43 -3.66 16.77
CA MET A 99 1.09 -3.51 15.47
C MET A 99 2.42 -4.28 15.39
N ASN A 100 3.26 -4.14 16.43
CA ASN A 100 4.57 -4.81 16.50
C ASN A 100 4.51 -6.35 16.50
N TYR A 101 3.37 -6.95 16.82
CA TYR A 101 3.19 -8.39 16.66
C TYR A 101 3.36 -8.82 15.20
N TYR A 102 2.85 -7.99 14.27
CA TYR A 102 2.86 -8.27 12.83
C TYR A 102 4.17 -7.86 12.14
N ASN A 103 5.00 -7.04 12.79
CA ASN A 103 6.34 -6.73 12.31
C ASN A 103 7.36 -6.64 13.47
N PRO A 104 7.77 -7.78 14.06
CA PRO A 104 8.63 -7.78 15.23
C PRO A 104 10.09 -7.44 14.90
N TYR A 105 10.71 -6.59 15.72
CA TYR A 105 12.10 -6.16 15.50
C TYR A 105 13.12 -7.29 15.70
N ASN A 106 14.12 -7.37 14.82
CA ASN A 106 15.21 -8.37 14.81
C ASN A 106 14.70 -9.82 14.80
N GLN A 107 13.56 -10.07 14.15
CA GLN A 107 12.96 -11.39 14.00
C GLN A 107 12.64 -11.70 12.54
N ASP A 108 13.59 -11.38 11.65
CA ASP A 108 13.48 -11.50 10.19
C ASP A 108 12.99 -12.90 9.75
N GLU A 109 13.36 -13.95 10.48
CA GLU A 109 12.94 -15.35 10.19
C GLU A 109 11.43 -15.58 10.23
N ILE A 110 10.66 -14.74 10.93
CA ILE A 110 9.20 -14.88 11.07
C ILE A 110 8.43 -13.68 10.49
N GLN A 111 9.12 -12.71 9.91
CA GLN A 111 8.52 -11.47 9.45
C GLN A 111 7.49 -11.72 8.34
N ASP A 112 7.85 -12.52 7.33
CA ASP A 112 6.95 -12.91 6.23
C ASP A 112 5.73 -13.69 6.73
N GLU A 113 5.92 -14.56 7.73
CA GLU A 113 4.82 -15.28 8.39
C GLU A 113 3.87 -14.30 9.08
N ARG A 114 4.42 -13.31 9.80
CA ARG A 114 3.64 -12.31 10.52
C ARG A 114 2.87 -11.37 9.60
N ILE A 115 3.49 -10.91 8.51
CA ILE A 115 2.82 -10.09 7.49
C ILE A 115 1.72 -10.89 6.79
N THR A 116 1.96 -12.17 6.49
CA THR A 116 0.93 -13.04 5.91
C THR A 116 -0.24 -13.24 6.86
N ASN A 117 0.04 -13.42 8.17
CA ASN A 117 -0.98 -13.49 9.21
C ASN A 117 -1.77 -12.18 9.35
N LEU A 118 -1.15 -11.02 9.15
CA LEU A 118 -1.86 -9.73 9.14
C LEU A 118 -2.92 -9.68 8.04
N PHE A 119 -2.55 -10.08 6.82
CA PHE A 119 -3.50 -10.15 5.71
C PHE A 119 -4.65 -11.12 6.00
N TYR A 120 -4.33 -12.30 6.54
CA TYR A 120 -5.33 -13.29 6.95
C TYR A 120 -6.28 -12.76 8.04
N ASP A 121 -5.74 -12.14 9.10
CA ASP A 121 -6.51 -11.61 10.22
C ASP A 121 -7.44 -10.48 9.74
N ALA A 122 -6.95 -9.57 8.89
CA ALA A 122 -7.72 -8.49 8.31
C ALA A 122 -8.93 -8.99 7.50
N VAL A 123 -8.68 -9.92 6.56
CA VAL A 123 -9.72 -10.53 5.71
C VAL A 123 -10.74 -11.30 6.57
N SER A 124 -10.25 -12.11 7.51
CA SER A 124 -11.10 -12.91 8.40
C SER A 124 -11.97 -12.02 9.30
N LYS A 125 -11.40 -10.94 9.83
CA LYS A 125 -12.09 -10.01 10.71
C LYS A 125 -13.18 -9.23 9.98
N ALA A 126 -12.87 -8.72 8.79
CA ALA A 126 -13.85 -8.05 7.94
C ALA A 126 -15.01 -8.97 7.55
N TYR A 127 -14.72 -10.24 7.23
CA TYR A 127 -15.75 -11.23 6.98
C TYR A 127 -16.59 -11.54 8.23
N GLU A 128 -15.95 -11.73 9.40
CA GLU A 128 -16.63 -12.01 10.67
C GLU A 128 -17.69 -10.94 10.98
N GLU A 129 -17.33 -9.66 10.89
CA GLU A 129 -18.17 -8.55 11.32
C GLU A 129 -19.24 -8.17 10.29
N ASP A 130 -18.87 -8.07 9.02
CA ASP A 130 -19.74 -7.50 7.98
C ASP A 130 -20.22 -8.52 6.93
N GLN A 131 -19.70 -9.77 6.97
CA GLN A 131 -20.03 -10.82 6.00
C GLN A 131 -19.84 -10.36 4.54
N ILE A 132 -18.76 -9.60 4.29
CA ILE A 132 -18.43 -9.05 2.96
C ILE A 132 -18.40 -10.17 1.92
N ASP A 133 -19.09 -9.96 0.79
CA ASP A 133 -19.01 -10.83 -0.37
C ASP A 133 -17.76 -10.52 -1.19
N PHE A 134 -16.63 -11.12 -0.81
CA PHE A 134 -15.36 -10.96 -1.50
C PHE A 134 -15.39 -11.42 -2.97
N SER A 135 -16.36 -12.25 -3.37
CA SER A 135 -16.46 -12.70 -4.77
C SER A 135 -16.85 -11.60 -5.76
N SER A 136 -17.27 -10.44 -5.25
CA SER A 136 -17.58 -9.25 -6.04
C SER A 136 -16.37 -8.38 -6.37
N TYR A 137 -15.18 -8.73 -5.87
CA TYR A 137 -13.97 -7.91 -6.02
C TYR A 137 -12.83 -8.72 -6.65
N ASP A 138 -11.97 -8.05 -7.41
CA ASP A 138 -10.80 -8.65 -8.03
C ASP A 138 -9.56 -8.59 -7.13
N LEU A 139 -9.48 -7.59 -6.24
CA LEU A 139 -8.35 -7.37 -5.36
C LEU A 139 -8.80 -6.92 -3.96
N VAL A 140 -8.14 -7.46 -2.94
CA VAL A 140 -8.25 -6.98 -1.56
C VAL A 140 -7.03 -6.12 -1.22
N VAL A 141 -7.28 -4.92 -0.69
CA VAL A 141 -6.26 -4.00 -0.19
C VAL A 141 -6.53 -3.74 1.28
N VAL A 142 -5.58 -4.06 2.15
CA VAL A 142 -5.65 -3.80 3.59
C VAL A 142 -4.86 -2.53 3.88
N PHE A 143 -5.56 -1.47 4.26
CA PHE A 143 -4.96 -0.31 4.90
C PHE A 143 -4.87 -0.56 6.41
N HIS A 144 -3.71 -0.34 7.03
CA HIS A 144 -3.54 -0.44 8.48
C HIS A 144 -3.29 0.92 9.13
N ALA A 145 -3.76 1.11 10.36
CA ALA A 145 -3.40 2.29 11.16
C ALA A 145 -1.87 2.41 11.36
N GLY A 146 -1.36 3.63 11.50
CA GLY A 146 0.07 3.91 11.61
C GLY A 146 0.78 4.10 10.27
N ILE A 147 2.10 4.24 10.35
CA ILE A 147 2.95 4.55 9.21
C ILE A 147 3.61 3.28 8.65
N GLY A 148 3.91 3.32 7.35
CA GLY A 148 4.65 2.27 6.67
C GLY A 148 6.16 2.49 6.73
N GLN A 149 6.89 1.39 6.95
CA GLN A 149 8.36 1.36 6.96
C GLN A 149 8.95 1.28 5.54
N ASP A 150 8.50 2.16 4.64
CA ASP A 150 8.77 2.08 3.20
C ASP A 150 10.01 2.87 2.75
N PHE A 151 10.48 3.81 3.58
CA PHE A 151 11.51 4.77 3.20
C PHE A 151 12.68 4.77 4.17
N SER A 152 13.89 4.84 3.62
CA SER A 152 15.07 5.17 4.42
C SER A 152 15.10 6.67 4.70
N LEU A 153 14.94 7.05 5.96
CA LEU A 153 15.13 8.42 6.42
C LEU A 153 16.63 8.73 6.59
N PRO A 154 17.07 10.00 6.47
CA PRO A 154 18.49 10.37 6.60
C PRO A 154 19.02 10.31 8.04
N PHE A 155 18.21 9.82 8.99
CA PHE A 155 18.49 9.68 10.41
C PHE A 155 17.96 8.32 10.92
N LEU A 156 18.23 7.99 12.18
CA LEU A 156 17.74 6.74 12.78
C LEU A 156 16.21 6.82 12.92
N ASP A 157 15.53 5.88 12.27
CA ASP A 157 14.10 5.66 12.43
C ASP A 157 13.82 5.06 13.82
N PRO A 158 13.06 5.74 14.70
CA PRO A 158 12.76 5.24 16.04
C PRO A 158 11.69 4.14 16.05
N THR A 159 10.99 3.88 14.94
CA THR A 159 9.84 2.96 14.88
C THR A 159 10.12 1.73 13.99
N PRO A 160 11.11 0.88 14.36
CA PRO A 160 11.54 -0.22 13.51
C PRO A 160 10.48 -1.34 13.34
N GLU A 161 9.38 -1.30 14.09
CA GLU A 161 8.29 -2.28 14.05
C GLU A 161 7.05 -1.75 13.30
N ASP A 162 7.14 -0.58 12.66
CA ASP A 162 6.14 -0.11 11.70
C ASP A 162 6.04 -1.09 10.52
N ILE A 163 4.83 -1.42 10.07
CA ILE A 163 4.63 -2.48 9.07
C ILE A 163 4.94 -1.93 7.66
N PRO A 164 5.82 -2.55 6.87
CA PRO A 164 6.10 -2.10 5.51
C PRO A 164 4.94 -2.42 4.55
N SER A 165 4.79 -1.60 3.51
CA SER A 165 3.86 -1.89 2.42
C SER A 165 4.28 -3.17 1.71
N THR A 166 3.34 -4.12 1.58
CA THR A 166 3.66 -5.47 1.09
C THR A 166 2.62 -5.97 0.11
N TYR A 167 3.08 -6.54 -1.00
CA TYR A 167 2.26 -7.40 -1.85
C TYR A 167 2.35 -8.84 -1.31
N VAL A 168 1.25 -9.32 -0.72
CA VAL A 168 1.16 -10.69 -0.20
C VAL A 168 0.75 -11.58 -1.37
N ASP A 169 1.71 -12.34 -1.90
CA ASP A 169 1.48 -13.20 -3.05
C ASP A 169 0.98 -14.60 -2.65
N ASN A 170 0.73 -15.44 -3.66
CA ASN A 170 0.24 -16.78 -3.46
C ASN A 170 1.25 -17.72 -2.79
N GLU A 171 2.54 -17.48 -3.00
CA GLU A 171 3.61 -18.29 -2.42
C GLU A 171 3.68 -18.05 -0.90
N MET A 172 3.64 -16.78 -0.48
CA MET A 172 3.55 -16.40 0.93
C MET A 172 2.33 -17.03 1.62
N VAL A 173 1.15 -16.94 1.00
CA VAL A 173 -0.10 -17.53 1.52
C VAL A 173 0.05 -19.05 1.67
N LEU A 174 0.58 -19.73 0.66
CA LEU A 174 0.78 -21.19 0.71
C LEU A 174 1.80 -21.59 1.78
N GLU A 175 2.93 -20.90 1.85
CA GLU A 175 4.03 -21.21 2.75
C GLU A 175 3.63 -21.04 4.22
N HIS A 176 2.99 -19.92 4.55
CA HIS A 176 2.75 -19.54 5.95
C HIS A 176 1.36 -19.94 6.48
N LEU A 177 0.35 -20.10 5.61
CA LEU A 177 -0.99 -20.54 6.03
C LEU A 177 -1.26 -22.02 5.72
N GLY A 178 -0.37 -22.67 4.95
CA GLY A 178 -0.51 -24.09 4.58
C GLY A 178 -1.66 -24.39 3.60
N ALA A 179 -2.22 -23.36 2.98
CA ALA A 179 -3.31 -23.45 2.01
C ALA A 179 -3.05 -22.49 0.83
N PRO A 180 -3.44 -22.84 -0.40
CA PRO A 180 -3.17 -21.99 -1.58
C PRO A 180 -4.02 -20.71 -1.61
N SER A 181 -4.96 -20.54 -0.69
CA SER A 181 -5.83 -19.37 -0.62
C SER A 181 -6.47 -19.27 0.77
N ILE A 182 -6.85 -18.05 1.15
CA ILE A 182 -7.66 -17.77 2.32
C ILE A 182 -9.12 -17.98 1.92
N THR A 183 -9.78 -18.96 2.54
CA THR A 183 -11.20 -19.24 2.29
C THR A 183 -12.08 -18.40 3.21
N VAL A 184 -12.88 -17.50 2.64
CA VAL A 184 -13.88 -16.70 3.35
C VAL A 184 -15.24 -16.83 2.67
N GLY A 185 -16.25 -17.27 3.43
CA GLY A 185 -17.55 -17.61 2.88
C GLY A 185 -17.45 -18.67 1.77
N ASN A 186 -17.80 -18.28 0.54
CA ASN A 186 -17.73 -19.13 -0.66
C ASN A 186 -16.64 -18.66 -1.64
N HIS A 187 -15.72 -17.79 -1.20
CA HIS A 187 -14.67 -17.22 -2.03
C HIS A 187 -13.28 -17.57 -1.50
N GLU A 188 -12.31 -17.56 -2.42
CA GLU A 188 -10.91 -17.88 -2.15
C GLU A 188 -10.04 -16.70 -2.56
N ILE A 189 -9.28 -16.16 -1.61
CA ILE A 189 -8.37 -15.03 -1.82
C ILE A 189 -6.94 -15.57 -1.82
N SER A 190 -6.26 -15.49 -2.95
CA SER A 190 -4.92 -16.06 -3.14
C SER A 190 -3.77 -15.06 -3.00
N HIS A 191 -4.06 -13.76 -3.01
CA HIS A 191 -3.08 -12.68 -2.87
C HIS A 191 -3.79 -11.37 -2.48
N GLY A 192 -3.03 -10.35 -2.10
CA GLY A 192 -3.54 -9.02 -1.80
C GLY A 192 -2.44 -8.01 -1.49
N ILE A 193 -2.85 -6.81 -1.06
CA ILE A 193 -1.94 -5.72 -0.74
C ILE A 193 -2.14 -5.32 0.73
N ILE A 194 -1.05 -5.01 1.43
CA ILE A 194 -1.03 -4.30 2.71
C ILE A 194 -0.37 -2.94 2.49
N LEU A 195 -1.01 -1.87 2.96
CA LEU A 195 -0.53 -0.49 2.92
C LEU A 195 -0.78 0.19 4.28
N PRO A 196 0.03 1.17 4.69
CA PRO A 196 -0.25 1.98 5.87
C PRO A 196 -1.36 3.00 5.62
N GLU A 197 -1.84 3.65 6.68
CA GLU A 197 -2.77 4.77 6.57
C GLU A 197 -2.10 5.97 5.90
N SER A 198 -0.81 6.16 6.19
CA SER A 198 -0.02 7.26 5.67
C SER A 198 1.45 6.90 5.62
N GLN A 199 2.19 7.65 4.80
CA GLN A 199 3.65 7.67 4.78
C GLN A 199 4.20 9.01 5.30
N ASN A 200 3.32 9.92 5.72
CA ASN A 200 3.68 11.25 6.18
C ASN A 200 3.88 11.27 7.71
N HIS A 201 5.11 11.00 8.14
CA HIS A 201 5.54 11.05 9.54
C HIS A 201 5.18 12.36 10.25
N LEU A 202 5.16 13.49 9.53
CA LEU A 202 4.88 14.80 10.13
C LEU A 202 3.47 14.93 10.70
N LEU A 203 2.55 14.03 10.37
CA LEU A 203 1.20 14.04 10.94
C LEU A 203 1.15 13.47 12.37
N PHE A 204 2.18 12.74 12.79
CA PHE A 204 2.26 12.04 14.07
C PHE A 204 3.17 12.78 15.05
N ASP A 205 2.90 12.63 16.34
CA ASP A 205 3.63 13.28 17.43
C ASP A 205 5.12 12.92 17.48
N ILE A 206 5.47 11.68 17.06
CA ILE A 206 6.86 11.23 16.90
C ILE A 206 7.69 12.14 15.98
N ALA A 207 7.05 12.91 15.09
CA ALA A 207 7.73 13.86 14.22
C ALA A 207 8.53 14.93 14.99
N GLU A 208 8.01 15.40 16.14
CA GLU A 208 8.64 16.47 16.92
C GLU A 208 10.03 16.06 17.43
N THR A 209 10.19 14.79 17.81
CA THR A 209 11.48 14.26 18.26
C THR A 209 12.34 13.83 17.08
N MET A 210 11.76 13.12 16.12
CA MET A 210 12.43 12.57 14.94
C MET A 210 13.03 13.65 14.04
N PHE A 211 12.35 14.78 13.87
CA PHE A 211 12.79 15.88 13.01
C PHE A 211 13.32 17.10 13.80
N SER A 212 13.62 16.94 15.09
CA SER A 212 14.06 18.04 15.97
C SER A 212 15.30 18.81 15.49
N ASP A 213 16.21 18.13 14.78
CA ASP A 213 17.42 18.73 14.20
C ASP A 213 17.25 19.14 12.72
N ALA A 214 16.09 18.87 12.11
CA ALA A 214 15.82 19.23 10.73
C ALA A 214 15.49 20.73 10.62
N SER A 215 16.23 21.46 9.79
CA SER A 215 15.97 22.89 9.53
C SER A 215 14.66 23.15 8.79
N GLU A 216 14.24 22.18 7.96
CA GLU A 216 13.07 22.26 7.08
C GLU A 216 12.32 20.91 7.12
N PRO A 217 11.65 20.56 8.25
CA PRO A 217 11.02 19.25 8.44
C PRO A 217 9.94 18.96 7.40
N CYS A 218 9.23 20.00 6.94
CA CYS A 218 8.18 19.91 5.92
C CYS A 218 8.66 19.42 4.56
N GLU A 219 9.97 19.37 4.32
CA GLU A 219 10.57 18.78 3.14
C GLU A 219 10.69 17.23 3.21
N TYR A 220 10.18 16.60 4.26
CA TYR A 220 10.17 15.13 4.44
C TYR A 220 8.74 14.56 4.51
N GLN A 221 7.81 15.16 3.77
CA GLN A 221 6.46 14.63 3.60
C GLN A 221 6.40 13.65 2.42
N PHE A 222 5.84 12.46 2.63
CA PHE A 222 5.68 11.42 1.62
C PHE A 222 4.21 11.05 1.47
N GLY A 223 3.76 10.87 0.23
CA GLY A 223 2.38 10.53 -0.11
C GLY A 223 2.22 9.08 -0.56
N LEU A 224 1.08 8.49 -0.23
CA LEU A 224 0.79 7.07 -0.39
C LEU A 224 0.57 6.64 -1.85
N THR A 225 0.13 7.56 -2.72
CA THR A 225 -0.33 7.25 -4.10
C THR A 225 0.70 6.46 -4.91
N GLY A 226 1.98 6.81 -4.82
CA GLY A 226 3.06 6.19 -5.58
C GLY A 226 3.34 4.75 -5.14
N THR A 227 3.41 4.51 -3.83
CA THR A 227 3.55 3.15 -3.27
C THR A 227 2.30 2.32 -3.58
N PHE A 228 1.11 2.91 -3.48
CA PHE A 228 -0.11 2.20 -3.84
C PHE A 228 -0.14 1.81 -5.33
N ALA A 229 0.26 2.72 -6.23
CA ALA A 229 0.38 2.40 -7.65
C ALA A 229 1.41 1.28 -7.92
N LEU A 230 2.55 1.27 -7.21
CA LEU A 230 3.54 0.19 -7.30
C LEU A 230 2.94 -1.16 -6.86
N MET A 231 2.23 -1.18 -5.73
CA MET A 231 1.60 -2.40 -5.20
C MET A 231 0.51 -2.95 -6.13
N ILE A 232 -0.31 -2.08 -6.74
CA ILE A 232 -1.26 -2.52 -7.78
C ILE A 232 -0.51 -3.09 -8.98
N GLY A 233 0.60 -2.46 -9.38
CA GLY A 233 1.45 -2.98 -10.45
C GLY A 233 1.85 -4.44 -10.23
N PHE A 234 2.26 -4.80 -9.01
CA PHE A 234 2.52 -6.19 -8.64
C PHE A 234 1.27 -7.07 -8.68
N ALA A 235 0.17 -6.60 -8.08
CA ALA A 235 -1.07 -7.37 -8.00
C ALA A 235 -1.67 -7.72 -9.37
N VAL A 236 -1.44 -6.88 -10.39
CA VAL A 236 -1.88 -7.15 -11.78
C VAL A 236 -0.80 -7.80 -12.65
N GLY A 237 0.32 -8.21 -12.05
CA GLY A 237 1.35 -9.02 -12.72
C GLY A 237 2.37 -8.23 -13.51
N ILE A 238 2.55 -6.93 -13.26
CA ILE A 238 3.67 -6.17 -13.81
C ILE A 238 4.94 -6.57 -13.05
N PRO A 239 6.00 -7.03 -13.74
CA PRO A 239 7.21 -7.46 -13.05
C PRO A 239 8.03 -6.26 -12.52
N PRO A 240 8.77 -6.44 -11.41
CA PRO A 240 9.74 -5.46 -10.96
C PRO A 240 10.86 -5.28 -11.98
N LEU A 241 11.42 -4.08 -12.05
CA LEU A 241 12.51 -3.70 -12.93
C LEU A 241 13.81 -3.36 -12.18
N TRP A 242 13.88 -3.73 -10.89
CA TRP A 242 15.09 -3.81 -10.09
C TRP A 242 15.52 -5.27 -9.91
N ASN A 243 16.72 -5.47 -9.37
CA ASN A 243 17.18 -6.79 -8.98
C ASN A 243 16.50 -7.23 -7.67
N ILE A 244 15.61 -8.22 -7.75
CA ILE A 244 14.86 -8.74 -6.60
C ILE A 244 15.74 -9.43 -5.54
N GLU A 245 16.94 -9.88 -5.88
CA GLU A 245 17.86 -10.52 -4.94
C GLU A 245 18.74 -9.49 -4.20
N THR A 246 19.17 -8.43 -4.87
CA THR A 246 20.11 -7.44 -4.31
C THR A 246 19.48 -6.10 -3.94
N GLY A 247 18.26 -5.84 -4.40
CA GLY A 247 17.59 -4.54 -4.30
C GLY A 247 18.18 -3.46 -5.23
N GLU A 248 19.17 -3.79 -6.07
CA GLU A 248 19.80 -2.81 -6.95
C GLU A 248 18.83 -2.35 -8.06
N SER A 249 18.64 -1.04 -8.15
CA SER A 249 17.80 -0.41 -9.16
C SER A 249 18.32 -0.68 -10.59
N GLY A 250 17.42 -1.04 -11.50
CA GLY A 250 17.73 -1.32 -12.90
C GLY A 250 17.42 -0.16 -13.83
N ILE A 251 16.31 0.52 -13.60
CA ILE A 251 15.83 1.66 -14.41
C ILE A 251 15.77 2.98 -13.61
N GLY A 252 15.82 2.93 -12.29
CA GLY A 252 15.76 4.10 -11.42
C GLY A 252 14.40 4.79 -11.43
N VAL A 253 14.43 6.10 -11.22
CA VAL A 253 13.24 6.97 -11.13
C VAL A 253 12.40 7.04 -12.41
N PHE A 254 12.86 6.42 -13.50
CA PHE A 254 12.25 6.51 -14.83
C PHE A 254 11.13 5.50 -15.10
N GLY A 255 10.80 4.62 -14.16
CA GLY A 255 9.60 3.80 -14.28
C GLY A 255 9.01 3.36 -12.96
N LEU A 256 7.68 3.21 -12.95
CA LEU A 256 6.88 2.84 -11.79
C LEU A 256 7.43 1.63 -11.04
N MET A 257 7.75 0.56 -11.77
CA MET A 257 8.18 -0.73 -11.22
C MET A 257 9.67 -0.73 -10.84
N ASP A 258 10.16 0.36 -10.27
CA ASP A 258 11.48 0.57 -9.67
C ASP A 258 11.36 1.82 -8.79
N GLN A 259 12.41 2.64 -8.64
CA GLN A 259 12.38 3.85 -7.79
C GLN A 259 11.37 4.93 -8.22
N GLY A 260 10.69 4.76 -9.36
CA GLY A 260 9.78 5.73 -9.93
C GLY A 260 8.50 5.95 -9.14
N SER A 261 8.07 4.99 -8.31
CA SER A 261 6.94 5.15 -7.38
C SER A 261 7.15 6.33 -6.43
N ASN A 262 8.40 6.60 -6.06
CA ASN A 262 8.76 7.61 -5.05
C ASN A 262 8.90 9.03 -5.64
N ASN A 263 8.66 9.20 -6.95
CA ASN A 263 8.77 10.50 -7.60
C ASN A 263 7.81 11.53 -6.99
N GLY A 264 8.31 12.76 -6.87
CA GLY A 264 7.59 13.83 -6.19
C GLY A 264 7.37 13.58 -4.69
N ARG A 265 8.08 12.62 -4.07
CA ARG A 265 7.78 12.10 -2.72
C ARG A 265 6.48 11.30 -2.69
N GLY A 266 6.28 10.43 -3.69
CA GLY A 266 5.13 9.52 -3.76
C GLY A 266 3.85 10.11 -4.33
N ILE A 267 3.74 11.44 -4.51
CA ILE A 267 2.51 12.05 -5.06
C ILE A 267 2.45 12.05 -6.60
N SER A 268 3.57 11.81 -7.29
CA SER A 268 3.65 11.88 -8.74
C SER A 268 4.54 10.76 -9.28
N PRO A 269 4.10 9.49 -9.15
CA PRO A 269 4.86 8.35 -9.64
C PRO A 269 5.21 8.49 -11.13
N SER A 270 6.36 7.97 -11.56
CA SER A 270 6.68 7.98 -13.00
C SER A 270 5.75 7.06 -13.77
N PRO A 271 5.42 7.41 -15.03
CA PRO A 271 4.79 6.47 -15.94
C PRO A 271 5.61 5.19 -16.06
N PRO A 272 4.99 4.02 -16.29
CA PRO A 272 5.73 2.80 -16.54
C PRO A 272 6.57 2.93 -17.82
N THR A 273 7.65 2.14 -17.92
CA THR A 273 8.52 2.19 -19.10
C THR A 273 7.76 1.82 -20.38
N ALA A 274 8.32 2.17 -21.54
CA ALA A 274 7.74 1.75 -22.83
C ALA A 274 7.62 0.21 -22.92
N TRP A 275 8.60 -0.53 -22.39
CA TRP A 275 8.54 -1.98 -22.33
C TRP A 275 7.37 -2.46 -21.46
N THR A 276 7.18 -1.87 -20.28
CA THR A 276 6.09 -2.22 -19.37
C THR A 276 4.72 -1.96 -20.00
N ARG A 277 4.54 -0.82 -20.68
CA ARG A 277 3.27 -0.50 -21.34
C ARG A 277 2.98 -1.42 -22.53
N ILE A 278 4.01 -1.88 -23.24
CA ILE A 278 3.86 -2.90 -24.30
C ILE A 278 3.52 -4.26 -23.69
N PHE A 279 4.22 -4.65 -22.61
CA PHE A 279 3.96 -5.90 -21.87
C PHE A 279 2.52 -5.96 -21.36
N ALA A 280 2.03 -4.87 -20.79
CA ALA A 280 0.66 -4.72 -20.28
C ALA A 280 -0.41 -4.62 -21.38
N GLY A 281 -0.02 -4.52 -22.66
CA GLY A 281 -0.96 -4.31 -23.77
C GLY A 281 -1.55 -2.88 -23.85
N TRP A 282 -1.01 -1.93 -23.09
CA TRP A 282 -1.47 -0.55 -23.05
C TRP A 282 -1.01 0.25 -24.27
N GLU A 283 0.15 -0.09 -24.84
CA GLU A 283 0.70 0.58 -26.00
C GLU A 283 1.21 -0.43 -27.04
N TYR A 284 1.16 -0.06 -28.32
CA TYR A 284 1.71 -0.87 -29.42
C TYR A 284 2.96 -0.19 -30.00
N PRO A 285 4.07 -0.91 -30.18
CA PRO A 285 5.28 -0.33 -30.75
C PRO A 285 5.10 -0.05 -32.24
N SER A 286 5.76 1.00 -32.73
CA SER A 286 6.00 1.17 -34.16
C SER A 286 7.26 0.40 -34.55
N GLU A 287 7.10 -0.71 -35.26
CA GLU A 287 8.23 -1.53 -35.71
C GLU A 287 8.98 -0.83 -36.87
N VAL A 288 10.27 -0.59 -36.68
CA VAL A 288 11.15 -0.05 -37.72
C VAL A 288 12.01 -1.18 -38.26
N ASN A 289 11.81 -1.53 -39.54
CA ASN A 289 12.67 -2.45 -40.25
C ASN A 289 13.95 -1.73 -40.71
N PHE A 290 15.02 -1.89 -39.95
CA PHE A 290 16.36 -1.53 -40.40
C PHE A 290 16.82 -2.64 -41.36
N GLY A 291 16.57 -2.44 -42.67
CA GLY A 291 16.85 -3.44 -43.71
C GLY A 291 18.22 -4.10 -43.58
N SER A 292 18.25 -5.42 -43.81
CA SER A 292 19.44 -6.28 -43.87
C SER A 292 20.42 -5.86 -44.96
#